data_AF-A0A645DKP8-F1
#
_entry.id   AF-A0A645DKP8-F1
#
_cell.length_a   1.000
_cell.length_b   1.000
_cell.length_c   1.000
_cell.angle_alpha   90.00
_cell.angle_beta   90.00
_cell.angle_gamma   90.00
#
_symmetry.space_group_name_H-M   'P 1'
#
loop_
_entity.id
_entity.type
_entity.pdbx_description
1 polymer ?
#
loop_
_entity_poly.entity_id
_entity_poly.type
_entity_poly.pdbx_seq_one_letter_code
_entity_poly.pdbx_strand_id
1 'polypeptide(L)'
;MDNMFIKASDIGQKMLVNGQVGEVDGWKIVPVPSSYMPQNRDFICVHPAATVAAEKLEDYKTHDNPPGINGWLVEGRVRYDAFVLDSKNKAVYTHKNA
;
A
#
# COMPACT_ATOMS: atom_id res chain seq x y z
N MET A 1 -4.28 -12.93 -36.76
CA MET A 1 -3.78 -12.78 -35.38
C MET A 1 -5.00 -12.59 -34.50
N ASP A 2 -5.26 -13.53 -33.61
CA ASP A 2 -6.50 -13.57 -32.82
C ASP A 2 -6.52 -12.45 -31.75
N ASN A 3 -7.57 -11.63 -31.78
CA ASN A 3 -7.76 -10.47 -30.89
C ASN A 3 -7.81 -10.85 -29.40
N MET A 4 -8.08 -12.12 -29.06
CA MET A 4 -8.04 -12.58 -27.67
C MET A 4 -6.62 -12.58 -27.09
N PHE A 5 -5.61 -12.95 -27.88
CA PHE A 5 -4.22 -12.99 -27.40
C PHE A 5 -3.67 -11.59 -27.13
N ILE A 6 -4.01 -10.61 -27.96
CA ILE A 6 -3.58 -9.21 -27.78
C ILE A 6 -4.21 -8.62 -26.50
N LYS A 7 -5.50 -8.88 -26.26
CA LYS A 7 -6.20 -8.40 -25.05
C LYS A 7 -5.66 -9.05 -23.77
N ALA A 8 -5.33 -10.33 -23.79
CA ALA A 8 -4.74 -11.02 -22.65
C ALA A 8 -3.34 -10.46 -22.30
N SER A 9 -2.52 -10.14 -23.31
CA SER A 9 -1.22 -9.50 -23.12
C SER A 9 -1.34 -8.11 -22.49
N ASP A 10 -2.29 -7.30 -22.96
CA ASP A 10 -2.55 -5.95 -22.43
C ASP A 10 -3.04 -5.97 -20.97
N ILE A 11 -3.88 -6.95 -20.62
CA ILE A 11 -4.36 -7.14 -19.24
C ILE A 11 -3.19 -7.54 -18.33
N GLY A 12 -2.34 -8.48 -18.76
CA GLY A 12 -1.15 -8.88 -18.03
C GLY A 12 -0.18 -7.71 -17.78
N GLN A 13 0.06 -6.87 -18.80
CA GLN A 13 0.89 -5.67 -18.64
C GLN A 13 0.27 -4.68 -17.64
N LYS A 14 -1.04 -4.43 -17.70
CA LYS A 14 -1.71 -3.52 -16.76
C LYS A 14 -1.68 -4.02 -15.32
N MET A 15 -1.76 -5.33 -15.09
CA MET A 15 -1.65 -5.91 -13.75
C MET A 15 -0.24 -5.75 -13.18
N LEU A 16 0.79 -6.00 -13.99
CA LEU A 16 2.19 -5.81 -13.60
C LEU A 16 2.51 -4.35 -13.26
N VAL A 17 1.99 -3.39 -14.06
CA VAL A 17 2.17 -1.95 -13.81
C VAL A 17 1.60 -1.53 -12.45
N ASN A 18 0.50 -2.14 -12.01
CA ASN A 18 -0.13 -1.85 -10.73
C ASN A 18 0.44 -2.67 -9.55
N GLY A 19 1.48 -3.48 -9.79
CA GLY A 19 2.03 -4.39 -8.78
C GLY A 19 1.07 -5.51 -8.36
N GLN A 20 0.04 -5.78 -9.17
CA GLN A 20 -0.96 -6.81 -8.91
C GLN A 20 -0.50 -8.13 -9.54
N VAL A 21 -0.52 -9.22 -8.77
CA VAL A 21 -0.12 -10.56 -9.23
C VAL A 21 -1.31 -11.34 -9.78
N GLY A 22 -2.52 -11.04 -9.31
CA GLY A 22 -3.71 -11.79 -9.68
C GLY A 22 -5.00 -11.07 -9.32
N GLU A 23 -6.11 -11.52 -9.90
CA GLU A 23 -7.45 -11.16 -9.48
C GLU A 23 -8.24 -12.44 -9.18
N VAL A 24 -8.89 -12.50 -8.01
CA VAL A 24 -9.77 -13.61 -7.62
C VAL A 24 -11.07 -13.02 -7.13
N ASP A 25 -12.19 -13.32 -7.80
CA ASP A 25 -13.53 -12.85 -7.41
C ASP A 25 -13.61 -11.30 -7.20
N GLY A 26 -12.96 -10.53 -8.09
CA GLY A 26 -12.89 -9.06 -7.99
C GLY A 26 -11.85 -8.53 -6.99
N TRP A 27 -11.17 -9.41 -6.23
CA TRP A 27 -10.11 -9.03 -5.31
C TRP A 27 -8.77 -8.93 -6.02
N LYS A 28 -8.12 -7.78 -5.89
CA LYS A 28 -6.77 -7.54 -6.40
C LYS A 28 -5.74 -8.05 -5.40
N ILE A 29 -4.95 -9.04 -5.80
CA ILE A 29 -3.89 -9.60 -4.95
C ILE A 29 -2.59 -8.83 -5.20
N VAL A 30 -2.11 -8.17 -4.15
CA VAL A 30 -0.87 -7.40 -4.15
C VAL A 30 0.12 -8.08 -3.20
N PRO A 31 1.28 -8.55 -3.69
CA PRO A 31 2.34 -9.06 -2.82
C PRO A 31 2.99 -7.90 -2.07
N VAL A 32 3.19 -8.08 -0.77
CA VAL A 32 3.80 -7.08 0.09
C VAL A 32 4.94 -7.74 0.87
N PRO A 33 6.08 -7.04 1.12
CA PRO A 33 7.14 -7.57 1.97
C PRO A 33 6.63 -7.93 3.37
N SER A 34 7.14 -9.02 3.93
CA SER A 34 6.78 -9.46 5.30
C SER A 34 7.07 -8.41 6.37
N SER A 35 7.99 -7.46 6.11
CA SER A 35 8.31 -6.35 7.02
C SER A 35 7.16 -5.34 7.19
N TYR A 36 6.24 -5.24 6.23
CA TYR A 36 5.08 -4.35 6.33
C TYR A 36 3.88 -5.05 6.99
N MET A 37 3.97 -6.37 7.14
CA MET A 37 2.90 -7.18 7.71
C MET A 37 3.04 -7.24 9.23
N PRO A 38 1.94 -7.13 10.00
CA PRO A 38 1.98 -7.39 11.43
C PRO A 38 2.40 -8.84 11.71
N GLN A 39 3.06 -9.06 12.86
CA GLN A 39 3.55 -10.40 13.23
C GLN A 39 2.43 -11.45 13.21
N ASN A 40 2.75 -12.66 12.74
CA ASN A 40 1.85 -13.82 12.66
C ASN A 40 0.60 -13.62 11.78
N ARG A 41 0.68 -12.79 10.74
CA ARG A 41 -0.38 -12.61 9.75
C ARG A 41 0.10 -13.03 8.36
N ASP A 42 -0.72 -13.84 7.67
CA ASP A 42 -0.39 -14.32 6.32
C ASP A 42 -0.95 -13.38 5.23
N PHE A 43 -2.17 -12.88 5.42
CA PHE A 43 -2.80 -11.92 4.52
C PHE A 43 -3.81 -11.01 5.23
N ILE A 44 -4.08 -9.87 4.61
CA ILE A 44 -5.05 -8.87 5.02
C ILE A 44 -5.95 -8.58 3.83
N CYS A 45 -7.26 -8.65 4.03
CA CYS A 45 -8.28 -8.32 3.05
C CYS A 45 -9.03 -7.07 3.54
N VAL A 46 -8.98 -5.99 2.77
CA VAL A 46 -9.61 -4.72 3.14
C VAL A 46 -10.48 -4.24 1.98
N HIS A 47 -11.72 -3.88 2.27
CA HIS A 47 -12.53 -3.13 1.33
C HIS A 47 -12.14 -1.64 1.37
N PRO A 48 -11.96 -0.94 0.22
CA PRO A 48 -11.56 0.47 0.19
C PRO A 48 -12.45 1.42 1.02
N ALA A 49 -13.72 1.04 1.24
CA ALA A 49 -14.63 1.81 2.06
C ALA A 49 -14.32 1.76 3.58
N ALA A 50 -13.51 0.81 4.05
CA ALA A 50 -13.28 0.53 5.47
C ALA A 50 -12.30 1.52 6.11
N THR A 51 -11.23 1.84 5.39
CA THR A 51 -10.19 2.77 5.83
C THR A 51 -10.52 4.17 5.37
N VAL A 52 -10.72 5.10 6.31
CA VAL A 52 -10.76 6.52 5.98
C VAL A 52 -9.33 6.98 5.74
N ALA A 53 -9.14 7.88 4.78
CA ALA A 53 -7.84 8.34 4.32
C ALA A 53 -6.84 8.48 5.47
N ALA A 54 -5.77 7.68 5.37
CA ALA A 54 -4.55 7.78 6.13
C ALA A 54 -3.90 9.15 5.83
N GLU A 55 -4.45 10.23 6.36
CA GLU A 55 -3.87 11.55 6.10
C GLU A 55 -2.49 11.56 6.74
N LYS A 56 -1.51 11.72 5.86
CA LYS A 56 -0.10 11.52 6.12
C LYS A 56 0.35 12.69 6.99
N LEU A 57 0.67 12.43 8.26
CA LEU A 57 1.38 13.40 9.09
C LEU A 57 2.79 13.52 8.52
N GLU A 58 2.95 14.52 7.65
CA GLU A 58 4.18 14.88 6.97
C GLU A 58 4.70 16.15 7.59
N ASP A 59 5.80 16.05 8.33
CA ASP A 59 6.53 17.22 8.81
C ASP A 59 7.87 17.27 8.10
N TYR A 60 8.15 18.39 7.45
CA TYR A 60 9.41 18.65 6.76
C TYR A 60 10.01 19.93 7.29
N LYS A 61 11.25 19.82 7.77
CA LYS A 61 12.02 20.95 8.26
C LYS A 61 13.28 21.10 7.44
N THR A 62 13.55 22.33 7.01
CA THR A 62 14.77 22.65 6.28
C THR A 62 15.73 23.42 7.16
N HIS A 63 16.97 22.99 7.19
CA HIS A 63 18.09 23.64 7.87
C HIS A 63 19.02 24.25 6.82
N ASP A 64 19.37 25.52 6.97
CA ASP A 64 20.36 26.21 6.14
C ASP A 64 21.73 26.17 6.84
N ASN A 65 22.74 25.65 6.15
CA ASN A 65 24.12 25.44 6.60
C ASN A 65 24.25 24.79 8.00
N PRO A 66 23.73 23.57 8.21
CA PRO A 66 23.89 22.86 9.47
C PRO A 66 25.36 22.51 9.75
N PRO A 67 25.75 22.34 11.02
CA PRO A 67 27.12 21.98 11.38
C PRO A 67 27.55 20.67 10.72
N GLY A 68 28.62 20.70 9.91
CA GLY A 68 29.19 19.53 9.26
C GLY A 68 28.82 19.33 7.78
N ILE A 69 27.90 20.12 7.22
CA ILE A 69 27.53 20.06 5.79
C ILE A 69 27.26 21.49 5.27
N ASN A 70 27.86 21.89 4.14
CA ASN A 70 27.52 23.14 3.48
C ASN A 70 26.27 22.95 2.60
N GLY A 71 25.30 23.87 2.70
CA GLY A 71 24.05 23.84 1.94
C GLY A 71 22.81 23.56 2.78
N TRP A 72 21.77 23.03 2.14
CA TRP A 72 20.44 22.83 2.73
C TRP A 72 20.25 21.37 3.13
N LEU A 73 19.84 21.12 4.38
CA LEU A 73 19.46 19.80 4.88
C LEU A 73 17.95 19.78 5.11
N VAL A 74 17.26 18.83 4.49
CA VAL A 74 15.81 18.63 4.65
C VAL A 74 15.59 17.39 5.53
N GLU A 75 15.01 17.57 6.71
CA GLU A 75 14.55 16.49 7.58
C GLU A 75 13.05 16.29 7.38
N GLY A 76 12.65 15.09 6.97
CA GLY A 76 11.25 14.73 6.76
C GLY A 76 10.82 13.58 7.64
N ARG A 77 9.66 13.68 8.27
CA ARG A 77 8.98 12.55 8.92
C ARG A 77 7.68 12.28 8.19
N VAL A 78 7.58 11.06 7.68
CA VAL A 78 6.38 10.53 7.07
C VAL A 78 5.83 9.43 7.96
N ARG A 79 4.60 9.58 8.46
CA ARG A 79 3.88 8.51 9.15
C ARG A 79 2.64 8.07 8.37
N TYR A 80 2.47 6.76 8.30
CA TYR A 80 1.29 6.12 7.75
C TYR A 80 0.46 5.53 8.90
N ASP A 81 -0.84 5.77 8.88
CA ASP A 81 -1.77 5.20 9.86
C ASP A 81 -3.08 4.80 9.16
N ALA A 82 -3.77 3.78 9.64
CA ALA A 82 -5.00 3.28 9.03
C ALA A 82 -6.16 3.40 10.02
N PHE A 83 -7.00 4.42 9.83
CA PHE A 83 -8.19 4.61 10.66
C PHE A 83 -9.39 3.86 10.08
N VAL A 84 -9.96 2.97 10.89
CA VAL A 84 -11.18 2.22 10.57
C VAL A 84 -12.29 2.70 11.49
N LEU A 85 -13.39 3.18 10.89
CA LEU A 85 -14.61 3.47 11.66
C LEU A 85 -15.13 2.17 12.26
N ASP A 86 -15.57 2.19 13.52
CA ASP A 86 -16.08 0.99 14.18
C ASP A 86 -17.25 0.35 13.41
N SER A 87 -18.11 1.16 12.80
CA SER A 87 -19.21 0.69 11.94
C SER A 87 -18.75 -0.09 10.69
N LYS A 88 -17.48 0.03 10.31
CA LYS A 88 -16.89 -0.61 9.12
C LYS A 88 -15.79 -1.62 9.47
N ASN A 89 -15.63 -1.97 10.75
CA ASN A 89 -14.61 -2.92 11.20
C ASN A 89 -14.70 -4.29 10.49
N LYS A 90 -15.92 -4.75 10.16
CA LYS A 90 -16.18 -6.02 9.45
C LYS A 90 -15.66 -6.06 8.02
N ALA A 91 -15.28 -4.91 7.46
CA ALA A 91 -14.74 -4.81 6.11
C ALA A 91 -13.20 -4.99 6.06
N VAL A 92 -12.58 -5.26 7.21
CA VAL A 92 -11.17 -5.64 7.35
C VAL A 92 -11.10 -7.06 7.90
N TYR A 93 -10.50 -7.97 7.14
CA TYR A 93 -10.25 -9.34 7.54
C TYR A 93 -8.75 -9.63 7.57
N THR A 94 -8.32 -10.43 8.53
CA THR A 94 -6.94 -10.86 8.63
C THR A 94 -6.86 -12.31 9.09
N HIS A 95 -6.08 -13.10 8.36
CA HIS A 95 -5.79 -14.47 8.75
C HIS A 95 -4.64 -14.46 9.76
N LYS A 96 -4.88 -15.07 10.93
CA LYS A 96 -3.82 -15.30 11.92
C LYS A 96 -3.25 -16.68 11.68
N ASN A 97 -1.93 -16.78 11.60
CA ASN A 97 -1.29 -18.08 11.61
C ASN A 97 -1.50 -18.73 13.00
N ALA A 98 -1.67 -20.05 13.03
CA ALA A 98 -2.01 -20.81 14.25
C ALA A 98 -0.89 -20.73 15.31
#